data_AF-A0A2D6R6K9-F1
#
_entry.id   AF-A0A2D6R6K9-F1
#
_cell.length_a   1.000
_cell.length_b   1.000
_cell.length_c   1.000
_cell.angle_alpha   90.00
_cell.angle_beta   90.00
_cell.angle_gamma   90.00
#
_symmetry.space_group_name_H-M   'P 1'
#
loop_
_entity.id
_entity.type
_entity.pdbx_description
1 polymer ?
#
loop_
_entity_poly.entity_id
_entity_poly.type
_entity_poly.pdbx_seq_one_letter_code
_entity_poly.pdbx_strand_id
1 'polypeptide(L)'
;MNGIKAACRRCGTSVPYDQLKLHYEYKQMVCQGCFKGKKTLENKVKTPKPEPPKPAGWDKEDEYLEKISRQKKEQQKAQFVKIPGTDFVKCTCMKCKYQFKYNPFTKRPTCCPYCGEGIPRLKTFSML
;
A
#
# COMPACT_ATOMS: atom_id res chain seq x y z
N MET A 1 -1.21 -43.37 22.03
CA MET A 1 -2.12 -42.72 21.06
C MET A 1 -1.32 -41.68 20.28
N ASN A 2 -0.92 -42.00 19.04
CA ASN A 2 -0.12 -41.10 18.23
C ASN A 2 -1.03 -40.08 17.54
N GLY A 3 -1.26 -38.95 18.23
CA GLY A 3 -2.06 -37.85 17.70
C GLY A 3 -1.44 -37.23 16.44
N ILE A 4 -2.29 -36.86 15.48
CA ILE A 4 -1.89 -36.20 14.24
C ILE A 4 -1.31 -34.82 14.60
N LYS A 5 -0.06 -34.57 14.20
CA LYS A 5 0.62 -33.28 14.37
C LYS A 5 0.54 -32.49 13.08
N ALA A 6 0.31 -31.18 13.18
CA ALA A 6 0.25 -30.27 12.06
C ALA A 6 1.08 -29.00 12.34
N ALA A 7 1.71 -28.45 11.30
CA ALA A 7 2.58 -27.28 11.43
C ALA A 7 1.76 -25.97 11.44
N CYS A 8 2.09 -25.06 12.36
CA CYS A 8 1.55 -23.71 12.38
C CYS A 8 2.05 -22.92 11.16
N ARG A 9 1.13 -22.30 10.39
CA ARG A 9 1.52 -21.51 9.21
C ARG A 9 2.31 -20.23 9.52
N ARG A 10 2.24 -19.73 10.76
CA ARG A 10 2.91 -18.49 11.18
C ARG A 10 4.30 -18.72 11.73
N CYS A 11 4.51 -19.74 12.55
CA CYS A 11 5.78 -20.01 13.22
C CYS A 11 6.46 -21.31 12.80
N GLY A 12 5.81 -22.14 11.99
CA GLY A 12 6.36 -23.43 11.53
C GLY A 12 6.38 -24.54 12.60
N THR A 13 6.03 -24.25 13.85
CA THR A 13 6.06 -25.25 14.93
C THR A 13 4.98 -26.32 14.73
N SER A 14 5.37 -27.59 14.84
CA SER A 14 4.46 -28.74 14.79
C SER A 14 3.75 -28.92 16.13
N VAL A 15 2.44 -28.71 16.14
CA VAL A 15 1.55 -28.86 17.30
C VAL A 15 0.47 -29.90 17.00
N PRO A 16 -0.12 -30.56 18.00
CA PRO A 16 -1.25 -31.46 17.77
C PRO A 16 -2.42 -30.72 17.11
N TYR A 17 -3.13 -31.40 16.22
CA TYR A 17 -4.22 -30.81 15.42
C TYR A 17 -5.28 -30.11 16.29
N ASP A 18 -5.60 -30.67 17.46
CA ASP A 18 -6.60 -30.13 18.40
C ASP A 18 -6.22 -28.76 18.99
N GLN A 19 -4.95 -28.37 18.93
CA GLN A 19 -4.46 -27.10 19.48
C GLN A 19 -4.33 -25.99 18.42
N LEU A 20 -4.57 -26.28 17.15
CA LEU A 20 -4.60 -25.28 16.09
C LEU A 20 -5.94 -24.56 16.08
N LYS A 21 -5.90 -23.23 16.00
CA LYS A 21 -7.09 -22.38 15.84
C LYS A 21 -6.97 -21.54 14.59
N LEU A 22 -8.10 -21.27 13.95
CA LEU A 22 -8.16 -20.35 12.80
C LEU A 22 -8.05 -18.91 13.30
N HIS A 23 -7.01 -18.19 12.89
CA HIS A 23 -6.90 -16.75 13.17
C HIS A 23 -7.75 -15.97 12.18
N TYR A 24 -8.77 -15.24 12.65
CA TYR A 24 -9.73 -14.54 11.78
C TYR A 24 -9.09 -13.48 10.88
N GLU A 25 -8.08 -12.76 11.39
CA GLU A 25 -7.39 -11.70 10.64
C GLU A 25 -6.53 -12.23 9.48
N TYR A 26 -5.77 -13.30 9.72
CA TYR A 26 -4.86 -13.89 8.72
C TYR A 26 -5.50 -15.03 7.93
N LYS A 27 -6.72 -15.47 8.29
CA LYS A 27 -7.46 -16.59 7.68
C LYS A 27 -6.62 -17.88 7.57
N GLN A 28 -5.81 -18.17 8.59
CA GLN A 28 -4.88 -19.32 8.60
C GLN A 28 -4.93 -20.07 9.94
N MET A 29 -4.65 -21.37 9.90
CA MET A 29 -4.50 -22.22 11.09
C MET A 29 -3.18 -21.90 11.80
N VAL A 30 -3.28 -21.46 13.05
CA VAL A 30 -2.12 -21.07 13.87
C VAL A 30 -2.16 -21.76 15.23
N CYS A 31 -1.00 -21.92 15.85
CA CYS A 31 -0.88 -22.44 17.22
C CYS A 31 -1.43 -21.42 18.24
N GLN A 32 -1.73 -21.89 19.45
CA GLN A 32 -2.25 -21.03 20.53
C GLN A 32 -1.34 -19.84 20.86
N GLY A 33 -0.01 -19.98 20.72
CA GLY A 33 0.94 -18.89 20.93
C GLY A 33 0.82 -17.77 19.89
N CYS A 34 0.67 -18.15 18.62
CA CYS A 34 0.41 -17.21 17.52
C CYS A 34 -1.00 -16.63 17.57
N PHE A 35 -1.98 -17.35 18.12
CA PHE A 35 -3.35 -16.88 18.32
C PHE A 35 -3.47 -15.83 19.42
N LYS A 36 -2.74 -15.99 20.53
CA LYS A 36 -2.73 -15.06 21.67
C LYS A 36 -1.94 -13.76 21.43
N GLY A 37 -1.42 -13.57 20.22
CA GLY A 37 -0.87 -12.27 19.83
C GLY A 37 0.40 -11.84 20.58
N LYS A 38 1.34 -12.76 20.87
CA LYS A 38 2.73 -12.32 21.03
C LYS A 38 3.16 -11.74 19.68
N LYS A 39 3.01 -10.42 19.56
CA LYS A 39 3.47 -9.60 18.45
C LYS A 39 4.99 -9.72 18.41
N THR A 40 5.51 -10.78 17.79
CA THR A 40 6.85 -10.69 17.21
C THR A 40 6.71 -9.59 16.17
N LEU A 41 7.29 -8.43 16.50
CA LEU A 41 7.49 -7.33 15.60
C LEU A 41 8.24 -7.88 14.40
N GLU A 42 7.50 -8.30 13.37
CA GLU A 42 7.99 -8.39 12.01
C GLU A 42 8.23 -6.94 11.58
N ASN A 43 9.35 -6.42 12.08
CA ASN A 43 10.04 -5.27 11.58
C ASN A 43 10.37 -5.62 10.13
N LYS A 44 9.43 -5.31 9.23
CA LYS A 44 9.67 -5.29 7.79
C LYS A 44 10.76 -4.24 7.57
N VAL A 45 12.00 -4.67 7.72
CA VAL A 45 13.16 -4.02 7.14
C VAL A 45 12.86 -3.95 5.66
N LYS A 46 12.34 -2.79 5.22
CA LYS A 46 12.33 -2.41 3.83
C LYS A 46 13.78 -2.41 3.42
N THR A 47 14.22 -3.49 2.79
CA THR A 47 15.51 -3.54 2.09
C THR A 47 15.52 -2.31 1.17
N PRO A 48 16.42 -1.34 1.37
CA PRO A 48 16.54 -0.24 0.43
C PRO A 48 16.88 -0.86 -0.92
N LYS A 49 16.04 -0.64 -1.92
CA LYS A 49 16.37 -1.03 -3.30
C LYS A 49 17.71 -0.37 -3.63
N PRO A 50 18.71 -1.10 -4.15
CA PRO A 50 19.92 -0.47 -4.65
C PRO A 50 19.50 0.51 -5.76
N GLU A 51 19.78 1.80 -5.55
CA GLU A 51 19.53 2.82 -6.57
C GLU A 51 20.44 2.49 -7.77
N PRO A 52 19.91 2.50 -9.00
CA PRO A 52 20.73 2.23 -10.19
C PRO A 52 21.88 3.25 -10.28
N PRO A 53 23.08 2.83 -10.72
CA PRO A 53 24.20 3.74 -10.87
C PRO A 53 23.82 4.88 -11.83
N LYS A 54 24.07 6.12 -11.39
CA LYS A 54 23.82 7.32 -12.20
C LYS A 54 24.66 7.26 -13.48
N PRO A 55 24.09 7.60 -14.65
CA PRO A 55 24.82 7.56 -15.92
C PRO A 55 25.98 8.56 -15.96
N ALA A 56 26.96 8.31 -16.82
CA ALA A 56 28.05 9.25 -17.08
C ALA A 56 27.49 10.56 -17.64
N GLY A 57 27.83 11.70 -17.04
CA GLY A 57 27.30 13.02 -17.40
C GLY A 57 26.20 13.54 -16.46
N TRP A 58 25.81 12.80 -15.43
CA TRP A 58 24.86 13.28 -14.41
C TRP A 58 25.47 14.43 -13.61
N ASP A 59 24.92 15.64 -13.79
CA ASP A 59 25.42 16.84 -13.14
C ASP A 59 24.56 17.28 -11.95
N LYS A 60 24.83 18.47 -11.43
CA LYS A 60 24.08 19.05 -10.30
C LYS A 60 22.66 19.47 -10.70
N GLU A 61 22.43 19.82 -11.95
CA GLU A 61 21.11 20.18 -12.46
C GLU A 61 20.21 18.94 -12.55
N ASP A 62 20.76 17.82 -13.02
CA ASP A 62 20.05 16.53 -13.04
C ASP A 62 19.61 16.10 -11.63
N GLU A 63 20.47 16.24 -10.62
CA GLU A 63 20.13 15.93 -9.23
C GLU A 63 19.00 16.83 -8.69
N TYR A 64 18.98 18.10 -9.09
CA TYR A 64 17.92 19.04 -8.71
C TYR A 64 16.58 18.68 -9.38
N LEU A 65 16.60 18.37 -10.67
CA LEU A 65 15.43 17.93 -11.43
C LEU A 65 14.81 16.66 -10.84
N GLU A 66 15.64 15.70 -10.42
CA GLU A 66 15.17 14.47 -9.78
C GLU A 66 14.47 14.75 -8.43
N LYS A 67 15.04 15.62 -7.60
CA LYS A 67 14.43 16.02 -6.31
C LYS A 67 13.06 16.65 -6.51
N ILE A 68 12.91 17.56 -7.49
CA ILE A 68 11.62 18.18 -7.80
C ILE A 68 10.62 17.13 -8.32
N SER A 69 11.06 16.24 -9.21
CA SER A 69 10.21 15.19 -9.78
C SER A 69 9.68 14.26 -8.70
N ARG A 70 10.53 13.89 -7.73
CA ARG A 70 10.18 13.06 -6.59
C ARG A 70 9.14 13.74 -5.69
N GLN A 71 9.35 15.01 -5.33
CA GLN A 71 8.39 15.78 -4.53
C GLN A 71 7.03 15.91 -5.24
N LYS A 72 7.01 16.21 -6.55
CA LYS A 72 5.75 16.27 -7.33
C LYS A 72 5.03 14.93 -7.38
N LYS A 73 5.75 13.82 -7.54
CA LYS A 73 5.17 12.45 -7.52
C LYS A 73 4.57 12.13 -6.15
N GLU A 74 5.24 12.51 -5.06
CA GLU A 74 4.74 12.30 -3.70
C GLU A 74 3.47 13.11 -3.43
N GLN A 75 3.43 14.37 -3.85
CA GLN A 75 2.23 15.22 -3.77
C GLN A 75 1.06 14.64 -4.58
N GLN A 76 1.32 14.11 -5.78
CA GLN A 76 0.28 13.45 -6.59
C GLN A 76 -0.21 12.14 -5.94
N LYS A 77 0.68 11.34 -5.33
CA LYS A 77 0.28 10.11 -4.63
C LYS A 77 -0.54 10.39 -3.38
N ALA A 78 -0.20 11.44 -2.62
CA ALA A 78 -0.97 11.84 -1.44
C ALA A 78 -2.40 12.28 -1.80
N GLN A 79 -2.62 12.72 -3.04
CA GLN A 79 -3.92 13.21 -3.50
C GLN A 79 -4.93 12.08 -3.76
N PHE A 80 -4.47 10.89 -4.16
CA PHE A 80 -5.33 9.79 -4.60
C PHE A 80 -5.10 8.52 -3.78
N VAL A 81 -6.13 8.08 -3.06
CA VAL A 81 -6.11 6.85 -2.26
C VAL A 81 -7.04 5.83 -2.91
N LYS A 82 -6.51 4.66 -3.29
CA LYS A 82 -7.34 3.57 -3.82
C LYS A 82 -8.28 3.03 -2.75
N ILE A 83 -9.54 2.79 -3.13
CA ILE A 83 -10.52 2.15 -2.25
C ILE A 83 -10.49 0.64 -2.55
N PRO A 84 -10.17 -0.23 -1.57
CA PRO A 84 -10.09 -1.67 -1.82
C PRO A 84 -11.45 -2.22 -2.25
N GLY A 85 -11.45 -3.08 -3.29
CA GLY A 85 -12.67 -3.72 -3.81
C GLY A 85 -13.52 -2.86 -4.75
N THR A 86 -13.05 -1.67 -5.13
CA THR A 86 -13.76 -0.83 -6.11
C THR A 86 -12.79 -0.17 -7.09
N ASP A 87 -13.28 0.19 -8.27
CA ASP A 87 -12.54 0.96 -9.27
C ASP A 87 -12.43 2.46 -8.94
N PHE A 88 -13.00 2.89 -7.82
CA PHE A 88 -12.98 4.28 -7.39
C PHE A 88 -11.75 4.60 -6.54
N VAL A 89 -11.30 5.85 -6.65
CA VAL A 89 -10.24 6.41 -5.82
C VAL A 89 -10.79 7.58 -5.02
N LYS A 90 -10.31 7.74 -3.80
CA LYS A 90 -10.58 8.91 -2.97
C LYS A 90 -9.61 10.02 -3.40
N CYS A 91 -10.15 11.12 -3.92
CA CYS A 91 -9.38 12.28 -4.32
C CYS A 91 -9.54 13.39 -3.29
N THR A 92 -8.44 14.05 -2.93
CA THR A 92 -8.45 15.26 -2.10
C THR A 92 -8.24 16.50 -2.98
N CYS A 93 -9.12 17.49 -2.88
CA CYS A 93 -8.95 18.75 -3.61
C CYS A 93 -7.75 19.56 -3.06
N MET A 94 -6.90 20.11 -3.92
CA MET A 94 -5.75 20.94 -3.50
C MET A 94 -6.18 22.29 -2.89
N LYS A 95 -7.30 22.85 -3.34
CA LYS A 95 -7.78 24.18 -2.94
C LYS A 95 -8.62 24.15 -1.67
N CYS A 96 -9.68 23.33 -1.66
CA CYS A 96 -10.63 23.27 -0.55
C CYS A 96 -10.44 22.08 0.39
N LYS A 97 -9.48 21.18 0.12
CA LYS A 97 -9.21 19.95 0.90
C LYS A 97 -10.40 18.98 1.01
N TYR A 98 -11.48 19.21 0.28
CA TYR A 98 -12.62 18.31 0.23
C TYR A 98 -12.24 16.96 -0.38
N GLN A 99 -12.70 15.87 0.26
CA GLN A 99 -12.45 14.51 -0.18
C GLN A 99 -13.67 13.95 -0.90
N PHE A 100 -13.50 13.48 -2.12
CA PHE A 100 -14.59 12.93 -2.94
C PHE A 100 -14.15 11.68 -3.69
N LYS A 101 -15.13 10.90 -4.17
CA LYS A 101 -14.88 9.72 -4.99
C LYS A 101 -14.64 10.16 -6.44
N TYR A 102 -13.55 9.69 -7.03
CA TYR A 102 -13.18 9.92 -8.43
C TYR A 102 -13.00 8.57 -9.12
N ASN A 103 -13.54 8.44 -10.32
CA ASN A 103 -13.34 7.28 -11.16
C ASN A 103 -12.20 7.57 -12.16
N PRO A 104 -11.04 6.88 -12.05
CA PRO A 104 -9.90 7.12 -12.93
C PRO A 104 -10.15 6.66 -14.37
N PHE A 105 -11.02 5.67 -14.60
CA PHE A 105 -11.33 5.15 -15.92
C PHE A 105 -12.24 6.09 -16.71
N THR A 106 -13.31 6.57 -16.08
CA THR A 106 -14.27 7.49 -16.73
C THR A 106 -13.87 8.96 -16.58
N LYS A 107 -12.84 9.26 -15.78
CA LYS A 107 -12.33 10.61 -15.48
C LYS A 107 -13.41 11.55 -14.95
N ARG A 108 -14.28 11.02 -14.08
CA ARG A 108 -15.37 11.77 -13.45
C ARG A 108 -15.26 11.75 -11.92
N PRO A 109 -15.56 12.85 -11.24
CA PRO A 109 -15.87 14.18 -11.80
C PRO A 109 -14.63 14.88 -12.40
N THR A 110 -14.82 15.81 -13.35
CA THR A 110 -13.72 16.58 -13.98
C THR A 110 -13.22 17.74 -13.11
N CYS A 111 -14.10 18.23 -12.24
CA CYS A 111 -13.85 19.33 -11.32
C CYS A 111 -14.22 18.92 -9.90
N CYS A 112 -13.64 19.59 -8.92
CA CYS A 112 -14.00 19.41 -7.52
C CYS A 112 -15.49 19.79 -7.31
N PRO A 113 -16.31 18.92 -6.71
CA PRO A 113 -17.74 19.18 -6.52
C PRO A 113 -18.04 20.35 -5.57
N TYR A 114 -17.07 20.76 -4.74
CA TYR A 114 -17.26 21.83 -3.77
C TYR A 114 -16.81 23.20 -4.29
N CYS A 115 -15.63 23.27 -4.93
CA CYS A 115 -15.02 24.55 -5.33
C CYS A 115 -14.89 24.73 -6.85
N GLY A 116 -15.32 23.75 -7.65
CA GLY A 116 -15.22 23.80 -9.11
C GLY A 116 -13.80 23.71 -9.68
N GLU A 117 -12.78 23.58 -8.83
CA GLU A 117 -11.37 23.55 -9.24
C GLU A 117 -11.07 22.29 -10.07
N GLY A 118 -10.28 22.45 -11.14
CA GLY A 118 -9.91 21.36 -12.04
C GLY A 118 -9.12 20.26 -11.31
N ILE A 119 -9.51 19.00 -11.52
CA ILE A 119 -8.81 17.87 -10.91
C ILE A 119 -7.60 17.51 -11.79
N PRO A 120 -6.39 17.35 -11.22
CA PRO A 120 -5.22 16.95 -11.98
C PRO A 120 -5.48 15.63 -12.71
N ARG A 121 -5.20 15.59 -14.02
CA ARG A 121 -5.40 14.40 -14.83
C ARG A 121 -4.42 13.30 -14.42
N LEU A 122 -4.91 12.29 -13.73
CA LEU A 122 -4.17 11.05 -13.50
C LEU A 122 -3.90 10.35 -14.84
N LYS A 123 -2.64 9.98 -15.09
CA LYS A 123 -2.33 8.95 -16.09
C LYS A 123 -2.78 7.61 -15.50
N THR A 124 -3.84 7.05 -16.06
CA THR A 124 -4.48 5.79 -15.61
C THR A 124 -3.50 4.61 -15.50
N PHE A 125 -2.40 4.65 -16.25
CA PHE A 125 -1.34 3.64 -16.22
C PHE A 125 -0.60 3.49 -14.88
N SER A 126 -0.66 4.46 -13.97
CA SER A 126 0.05 4.38 -12.69
C SER A 126 -0.73 3.67 -11.57
N MET A 127 -1.93 3.15 -11.87
CA MET A 127 -2.81 2.51 -10.91
C MET A 127 -3.16 1.04 -11.25
N LEU A 128 -2.54 0.43 -12.26
CA LEU A 128 -2.54 -1.03 -12.44
C LEU A 128 -1.36 -1.63 -11.67
#